data_AF-A0A4Q3MAZ2-F1
#
_entry.id   AF-A0A4Q3MAZ2-F1
#
_cell.length_a   1.000
_cell.length_b   1.000
_cell.length_c   1.000
_cell.angle_alpha   90.00
_cell.angle_beta   90.00
_cell.angle_gamma   90.00
#
_symmetry.space_group_name_H-M   'P 1'
#
loop_
_entity.id
_entity.type
_entity.pdbx_description
1 polymer ?
#
loop_
_entity_poly.entity_id
_entity_poly.type
_entity_poly.pdbx_seq_one_letter_code
_entity_poly.pdbx_strand_id
1 'polypeptide(L)'
;MFYAISWGLTFMLLGLWSLACWSLHAVTVWAVASAGAFAGGAGAVDMERVPGLQGWIPPELAGLLHAMVASIGPMVQSLLETVPALAGVATVLAWAIWGLGALLLIGLAIGGHILIAFLQRRRTSPALA
;
A
#
# COMPACT_ATOMS: atom_id res chain seq x y z
N MET A 1 -35.39 -11.28 1.71
CA MET A 1 -34.41 -11.80 0.73
C MET A 1 -33.57 -10.69 0.12
N PHE A 2 -34.16 -9.74 -0.61
CA PHE A 2 -33.40 -8.63 -1.24
C PHE A 2 -32.51 -7.82 -0.28
N TYR A 3 -33.02 -7.50 0.91
CA TYR A 3 -32.26 -6.80 1.96
C TYR A 3 -31.05 -7.59 2.49
N ALA A 4 -31.12 -8.93 2.52
CA ALA A 4 -30.01 -9.77 2.96
C ALA A 4 -28.92 -9.87 1.88
N ILE A 5 -29.34 -9.94 0.61
CA ILE A 5 -28.43 -9.97 -0.54
C ILE A 5 -27.71 -8.63 -0.71
N SER A 6 -28.39 -7.49 -0.54
CA SER A 6 -27.74 -6.16 -0.63
C SER A 6 -26.68 -5.98 0.46
N TRP A 7 -26.99 -6.37 1.70
CA TRP A 7 -26.00 -6.34 2.79
C TRP A 7 -24.85 -7.30 2.56
N GLY A 8 -25.13 -8.54 2.15
CA GLY A 8 -24.09 -9.52 1.83
C GLY A 8 -23.14 -9.02 0.75
N LEU A 9 -23.67 -8.47 -0.33
CA LEU A 9 -22.88 -7.87 -1.40
C LEU A 9 -22.05 -6.67 -0.92
N THR A 10 -22.65 -5.80 -0.10
CA THR A 10 -21.95 -4.64 0.49
C THR A 10 -20.80 -5.07 1.38
N PHE A 11 -21.01 -6.04 2.26
CA PHE A 11 -19.95 -6.56 3.13
C PHE A 11 -18.85 -7.25 2.34
N MET A 12 -19.19 -8.01 1.30
CA MET A 12 -18.21 -8.64 0.42
C MET A 12 -17.37 -7.60 -0.33
N LEU A 13 -18.01 -6.57 -0.90
CA LEU A 13 -17.34 -5.45 -1.56
C LEU A 13 -16.45 -4.67 -0.58
N LEU A 14 -16.94 -4.40 0.63
CA LEU A 14 -16.18 -3.72 1.68
C LEU A 14 -14.97 -4.55 2.12
N GLY A 15 -15.14 -5.86 2.24
CA GLY A 15 -14.06 -6.81 2.54
C GLY A 15 -13.00 -6.78 1.44
N LEU A 16 -13.40 -6.86 0.17
CA LEU A 16 -12.48 -6.81 -0.97
C LEU A 16 -11.77 -5.46 -1.09
N TRP A 17 -12.49 -4.36 -0.89
CA TRP A 17 -11.94 -3.00 -0.83
C TRP A 17 -10.91 -2.87 0.29
N SER A 18 -11.25 -3.34 1.49
CA SER A 18 -10.35 -3.35 2.64
C SER A 18 -9.09 -4.16 2.33
N LEU A 19 -9.25 -5.37 1.77
CA LEU A 19 -8.13 -6.21 1.40
C LEU A 19 -7.22 -5.50 0.40
N ALA A 20 -7.77 -4.88 -0.65
CA ALA A 20 -7.00 -4.14 -1.64
C ALA A 20 -6.22 -2.96 -1.02
N CYS A 21 -6.87 -2.13 -0.21
CA CYS A 21 -6.21 -1.00 0.46
C CYS A 21 -5.07 -1.46 1.38
N TRP A 22 -5.31 -2.49 2.19
CA TRP A 22 -4.32 -2.98 3.15
C TRP A 22 -3.19 -3.77 2.48
N SER A 23 -3.47 -4.53 1.42
CA SER A 23 -2.42 -5.18 0.62
C SER A 23 -1.52 -4.16 -0.05
N LEU A 24 -2.08 -3.12 -0.67
CA LEU A 24 -1.30 -2.04 -1.28
C LEU A 24 -0.46 -1.31 -0.22
N HIS A 25 -1.06 -0.99 0.92
CA HIS A 25 -0.35 -0.37 2.05
C HIS A 25 0.81 -1.26 2.54
N ALA A 26 0.59 -2.56 2.75
CA ALA A 26 1.63 -3.50 3.16
C ALA A 26 2.78 -3.58 2.14
N VAL A 27 2.49 -3.61 0.84
CA VAL A 27 3.51 -3.57 -0.22
C VAL A 27 4.30 -2.26 -0.17
N THR A 28 3.64 -1.12 0.02
CA THR A 28 4.33 0.18 0.12
C THR A 28 5.24 0.25 1.34
N VAL A 29 4.77 -0.18 2.52
CA VAL A 29 5.57 -0.20 3.74
C VAL A 29 6.73 -1.19 3.61
N TRP A 30 6.50 -2.37 3.03
CA TRP A 30 7.55 -3.35 2.77
C TRP A 30 8.63 -2.79 1.83
N ALA A 31 8.25 -2.13 0.74
CA ALA A 31 9.19 -1.53 -0.20
C ALA A 31 10.03 -0.43 0.47
N VAL A 32 9.39 0.42 1.27
CA VAL A 32 10.05 1.49 2.02
C VAL A 32 11.00 0.92 3.08
N ALA A 33 10.60 -0.11 3.83
CA ALA A 33 11.45 -0.79 4.80
C ALA A 33 12.64 -1.50 4.15
N SER A 34 12.44 -2.06 2.95
CA SER A 34 13.50 -2.74 2.20
C SER A 34 14.50 -1.77 1.55
N ALA A 35 14.15 -0.48 1.41
CA ALA A 35 15.04 0.52 0.83
C ALA A 35 16.39 0.60 1.58
N GLY A 36 16.36 0.49 2.92
CA GLY A 36 17.57 0.43 3.75
C GLY A 36 18.44 -0.80 3.51
N ALA A 37 17.83 -1.95 3.21
CA ALA A 37 18.56 -3.18 2.92
C ALA A 37 19.32 -3.10 1.58
N PHE A 38 18.74 -2.44 0.57
CA PHE A 38 19.40 -2.20 -0.72
C PHE A 38 20.45 -1.08 -0.65
N ALA A 39 20.21 -0.05 0.17
CA ALA A 39 21.14 1.04 0.45
C ALA A 39 22.39 0.60 1.22
N GLY A 40 22.20 -0.15 2.30
CA GLY A 40 23.30 -0.71 3.11
C GLY A 40 24.10 -1.76 2.34
N GLY A 41 23.47 -2.49 1.42
CA GLY A 41 24.14 -3.46 0.56
C GLY A 41 25.24 -2.85 -0.30
N ALA A 42 25.05 -1.65 -0.85
CA ALA A 42 26.07 -1.00 -1.69
C ALA A 42 27.30 -0.52 -0.89
N GLY A 43 27.10 -0.06 0.36
CA GLY A 43 28.19 0.38 1.25
C GLY A 43 28.83 -0.73 2.09
N ALA A 44 28.16 -1.88 2.22
CA ALA A 44 28.62 -3.05 2.98
C ALA A 44 28.95 -4.26 2.08
N VAL A 45 29.08 -4.10 0.76
CA VAL A 45 29.91 -5.02 -0.02
C VAL A 45 31.36 -4.73 0.36
N ASP A 46 31.70 -5.16 1.57
CA ASP A 46 33.07 -5.37 1.98
C ASP A 46 33.56 -6.47 1.03
N MET A 47 34.10 -6.06 -0.13
CA MET A 47 34.55 -6.98 -1.18
C MET A 47 35.62 -7.93 -0.63
N GLU A 48 36.31 -7.53 0.44
CA GLU A 48 37.20 -8.35 1.26
C GLU A 48 36.46 -9.45 2.04
N ARG A 49 35.17 -9.29 2.33
CA ARG A 49 34.36 -10.22 3.13
C ARG A 49 33.52 -11.17 2.28
N VAL A 50 33.50 -11.00 0.95
CA VAL A 50 32.89 -11.97 0.04
C VAL A 50 33.84 -13.18 -0.12
N PRO A 51 33.50 -14.35 0.45
CA PRO A 51 34.40 -15.50 0.43
C PRO A 51 34.65 -15.93 -1.02
N GLY A 52 35.91 -15.95 -1.45
CA GLY A 52 36.33 -16.40 -2.79
C GLY A 52 36.65 -15.31 -3.82
N LEU A 53 36.40 -14.03 -3.53
CA LEU A 53 36.69 -12.90 -4.43
C LEU A 53 37.97 -12.12 -4.08
N GLN A 54 38.53 -12.37 -2.90
CA GLN A 54 39.66 -11.65 -2.28
C GLN A 54 40.96 -11.65 -3.10
N GLY A 55 41.09 -12.55 -4.09
CA GLY A 55 42.25 -12.62 -5.00
C GLY A 55 41.92 -12.35 -6.48
N TRP A 56 40.65 -12.16 -6.82
CA TRP A 56 40.19 -12.00 -8.21
C TRP A 56 39.94 -10.54 -8.61
N ILE A 57 39.84 -9.65 -7.62
CA ILE A 57 39.60 -8.22 -7.86
C ILE A 57 40.93 -7.47 -7.71
N PRO A 58 41.43 -6.81 -8.77
CA PRO A 58 42.57 -5.92 -8.68
C PRO A 58 42.30 -4.78 -7.67
N PRO A 59 43.29 -4.37 -6.87
CA PRO A 59 43.11 -3.33 -5.85
C PRO A 59 42.66 -2.00 -6.43
N GLU A 60 43.02 -1.70 -7.68
CA GLU A 60 42.53 -0.54 -8.40
C GLU A 60 41.01 -0.63 -8.52
N LEU A 61 40.48 -1.73 -9.08
CA LEU A 61 39.05 -1.93 -9.30
C LEU A 61 38.24 -1.84 -7.99
N ALA A 62 38.78 -2.32 -6.87
CA ALA A 62 38.17 -2.15 -5.55
C ALA A 62 38.05 -0.68 -5.15
N GLY A 63 39.09 0.12 -5.36
CA GLY A 63 39.08 1.57 -5.12
C GLY A 63 38.11 2.32 -6.02
N LEU A 64 38.00 1.92 -7.29
CA LEU A 64 37.03 2.47 -8.26
C LEU A 64 35.59 2.23 -7.79
N LEU A 65 35.28 1.01 -7.35
CA LEU A 65 33.97 0.64 -6.83
C LEU A 65 33.64 1.39 -5.53
N HIS A 66 34.59 1.49 -4.60
CA HIS A 66 34.43 2.31 -3.39
C HIS A 66 34.16 3.78 -3.72
N ALA A 67 34.87 4.36 -4.68
CA ALA A 67 34.65 5.75 -5.10
C ALA A 67 33.26 5.95 -5.74
N MET A 68 32.80 5.00 -6.57
CA MET A 68 31.45 5.04 -7.14
C MET A 68 30.38 4.92 -6.06
N VAL A 69 30.52 4.00 -5.12
CA VAL A 69 29.60 3.85 -3.98
C VAL A 69 29.59 5.10 -3.10
N ALA A 70 30.77 5.64 -2.77
CA ALA A 70 30.91 6.86 -1.99
C ALA A 70 30.26 8.07 -2.67
N SER A 71 30.28 8.13 -4.01
CA SER A 71 29.60 9.20 -4.76
C SER A 71 28.07 9.15 -4.65
N ILE A 72 27.49 7.97 -4.43
CA ILE A 72 26.04 7.74 -4.35
C ILE A 72 25.56 7.76 -2.89
N GLY A 73 26.44 7.52 -1.92
CA GLY A 73 26.14 7.51 -0.49
C GLY A 73 25.31 8.70 0.00
N PRO A 74 25.67 9.96 -0.29
CA PRO A 74 24.90 11.14 0.13
C PRO A 74 23.47 11.18 -0.43
N MET A 75 23.28 10.75 -1.68
CA MET A 75 21.95 10.68 -2.31
C MET A 75 21.09 9.61 -1.66
N VAL A 76 21.68 8.45 -1.33
CA VAL A 76 21.01 7.38 -0.60
C VAL A 76 20.64 7.82 0.81
N GLN A 77 21.53 8.53 1.50
CA GLN A 77 21.28 9.04 2.85
C GLN A 77 20.13 10.05 2.85
N SER A 78 20.10 10.98 1.89
CA SER A 78 18.99 11.93 1.72
C SER A 78 17.67 11.19 1.45
N LEU A 79 17.69 10.12 0.66
CA LEU A 79 16.50 9.31 0.38
C LEU A 79 16.00 8.62 1.66
N LEU A 80 16.91 8.04 2.45
CA LEU A 80 16.60 7.38 3.73
C LEU A 80 16.08 8.36 4.78
N GLU A 81 16.50 9.62 4.78
CA GLU A 81 15.94 10.64 5.67
C GLU A 81 14.49 11.00 5.32
N THR A 82 14.10 10.90 4.04
CA THR A 82 12.72 11.15 3.60
C THR A 82 11.78 9.95 3.78
N VAL A 83 12.34 8.74 3.86
CA VAL A 83 11.62 7.46 3.99
C VAL A 83 10.66 7.40 5.19
N PRO A 84 11.04 7.80 6.42
CA PRO A 84 10.14 7.80 7.57
C PRO A 84 8.93 8.71 7.39
N ALA A 85 9.11 9.88 6.78
CA ALA A 85 8.03 10.80 6.46
C ALA A 85 7.07 10.18 5.41
N LEU A 86 7.62 9.52 4.39
CA LEU A 86 6.82 8.79 3.39
C LEU A 86 5.99 7.67 4.01
N ALA A 87 6.56 6.89 4.95
CA ALA A 87 5.85 5.81 5.63
C ALA A 87 4.66 6.35 6.44
N GLY A 88 4.85 7.46 7.15
CA GLY A 88 3.77 8.14 7.89
C GLY A 88 2.64 8.62 6.96
N VAL A 89 3.01 9.28 5.85
CA VAL A 89 2.04 9.75 4.84
C VAL A 89 1.30 8.59 4.18
N ALA A 90 1.98 7.48 3.88
CA ALA A 90 1.36 6.28 3.31
C ALA A 90 0.26 5.69 4.21
N THR A 91 0.48 5.69 5.54
CA THR A 91 -0.54 5.25 6.51
C THR A 91 -1.73 6.20 6.55
N VAL A 92 -1.49 7.51 6.56
CA VAL A 92 -2.58 8.52 6.55
C VAL A 92 -3.41 8.41 5.26
N LEU A 93 -2.76 8.27 4.11
CA LEU A 93 -3.43 8.08 2.83
C LEU A 93 -4.21 6.76 2.80
N ALA A 94 -3.65 5.68 3.34
CA ALA A 94 -4.36 4.40 3.44
C ALA A 94 -5.66 4.53 4.23
N TRP A 95 -5.64 5.19 5.39
CA TRP A 95 -6.84 5.47 6.19
C TRP A 95 -7.83 6.37 5.45
N ALA A 96 -7.36 7.43 4.78
CA ALA A 96 -8.22 8.35 4.05
C ALA A 96 -8.93 7.67 2.87
N ILE A 97 -8.17 6.92 2.04
CA ILE A 97 -8.69 6.18 0.89
C ILE A 97 -9.65 5.09 1.36
N TRP A 98 -9.26 4.31 2.37
CA TRP A 98 -10.10 3.26 2.93
C TRP A 98 -11.42 3.83 3.47
N GLY A 99 -11.34 4.87 4.31
CA GLY A 99 -12.50 5.51 4.93
C GLY A 99 -13.46 6.12 3.91
N LEU A 100 -12.94 6.78 2.87
CA LEU A 100 -13.76 7.32 1.78
C LEU A 100 -14.52 6.20 1.04
N GLY A 101 -13.84 5.12 0.69
CA GLY A 101 -14.47 3.98 0.04
C GLY A 101 -15.49 3.28 0.92
N ALA A 102 -15.20 3.14 2.22
CA ALA A 102 -16.14 2.58 3.19
C ALA A 102 -17.42 3.42 3.31
N LEU A 103 -17.28 4.75 3.40
CA LEU A 103 -18.42 5.68 3.44
C LEU A 103 -19.26 5.59 2.16
N LEU A 104 -18.62 5.53 0.99
CA LEU A 104 -19.32 5.38 -0.29
C LEU A 104 -20.12 4.07 -0.37
N LEU A 105 -19.50 2.95 0.02
CA LEU A 105 -20.15 1.64 0.00
C LEU A 105 -21.32 1.56 0.98
N ILE A 106 -21.15 2.09 2.20
CA ILE A 106 -22.22 2.16 3.21
C ILE A 106 -23.35 3.08 2.72
N GLY A 107 -23.02 4.24 2.17
CA GLY A 107 -23.99 5.17 1.59
C GLY A 107 -24.80 4.53 0.46
N LEU A 108 -24.14 3.77 -0.42
CA LEU A 108 -24.79 3.01 -1.49
C LEU A 108 -25.75 1.95 -0.94
N ALA A 109 -25.35 1.23 0.11
CA ALA A 109 -26.21 0.25 0.77
C ALA A 109 -27.47 0.89 1.37
N ILE A 110 -27.29 2.00 2.10
CA ILE A 110 -28.41 2.75 2.69
C ILE A 110 -29.34 3.28 1.57
N GLY A 111 -28.78 3.88 0.52
CA GLY A 111 -29.55 4.38 -0.62
C GLY A 111 -30.35 3.28 -1.31
N GLY A 112 -29.75 2.10 -1.50
CA GLY A 112 -30.42 0.91 -2.02
C GLY A 112 -31.61 0.49 -1.14
N HIS A 113 -31.43 0.48 0.19
CA HIS A 113 -32.50 0.15 1.13
C HIS A 113 -33.67 1.13 1.08
N ILE A 114 -33.39 2.44 0.97
CA ILE A 114 -34.41 3.49 0.85
C ILE A 114 -35.17 3.31 -0.47
N LEU A 115 -34.47 3.08 -1.59
CA LEU A 115 -35.10 2.87 -2.88
C LEU A 115 -36.01 1.64 -2.88
N ILE A 116 -35.55 0.51 -2.31
CA ILE A 116 -36.36 -0.71 -2.20
C ILE A 116 -37.62 -0.43 -1.37
N ALA A 117 -37.51 0.27 -0.24
CA ALA A 117 -38.65 0.62 0.60
C ALA A 117 -39.66 1.53 -0.13
N PHE A 118 -39.15 2.50 -0.90
CA PHE A 118 -39.98 3.41 -1.68
C PHE A 118 -40.74 2.69 -2.81
N LEU A 119 -40.04 1.78 -3.51
CA LEU A 119 -40.63 0.95 -4.56
C LEU A 119 -41.67 -0.03 -4.02
N GLN A 120 -41.45 -0.60 -2.83
CA GLN A 120 -42.44 -1.46 -2.17
C GLN A 120 -43.69 -0.66 -1.76
N ARG A 121 -43.52 0.53 -1.17
CA ARG A 121 -44.65 1.42 -0.83
C ARG A 121 -45.52 1.75 -2.04
N ARG A 122 -44.91 2.08 -3.19
CA ARG A 122 -45.65 2.35 -4.43
C ARG A 122 -46.44 1.14 -4.94
N ARG A 123 -45.94 -0.08 -4.73
CA ARG A 123 -46.61 -1.33 -5.13
C ARG A 123 -47.76 -1.73 -4.19
N THR A 124 -47.76 -1.26 -2.95
CA THR A 124 -48.85 -1.50 -1.98
C THR A 124 -49.95 -0.44 -2.01
N SER A 125 -49.67 0.76 -2.52
CA SER A 125 -50.66 1.84 -2.71
C SER A 125 -51.63 1.77 -3.94
N PRO A 126 -51.64 0.78 -4.86
CA PRO A 126 -52.61 0.76 -5.95
C PRO A 126 -53.98 0.13 -5.62
N ALA A 127 -54.31 -0.21 -4.37
CA ALA A 127 -55.51 -1.01 -4.04
C ALA A 127 -56.72 -0.23 -3.48
N LEU A 128 -56.71 1.12 -3.50
CA LEU A 128 -57.84 1.94 -2.98
C LEU A 128 -58.29 3.04 -3.96
N ALA A 129 -58.23 2.79 -5.27
CA ALA A 129 -58.83 3.65 -6.29
C ALA A 129 -59.75 2.83 -7.20
#